data_AF-A0A8S2RPP3-F1
#
_entry.id   AF-A0A8S2RPP3-F1
#
_cell.length_a   1.000
_cell.length_b   1.000
_cell.length_c   1.000
_cell.angle_alpha   90.00
_cell.angle_beta   90.00
_cell.angle_gamma   90.00
#
_symmetry.space_group_name_H-M   'P 1'
#
loop_
_entity.id
_entity.type
_entity.pdbx_description
1 polymer ?
#
loop_
_entity_poly.entity_id
_entity_poly.type
_entity_poly.pdbx_seq_one_letter_code
_entity_poly.pdbx_strand_id
1 'polypeptide(L)'
;INVSKRLLVQIQCNPPQNNTYWNFTYMDPMLEDFLQATDGHSRIISFSTQPTWLFEQDTPHIYPDNATYVDWGYPVGTKFVDDTMQALGDYYGRLFAWYTRAGFID
;
A
#
# COMPACT_ATOMS: atom_id res chain seq x y z
N ILE A 1 10.35 -21.34 10.79
CA ILE A 1 9.20 -20.44 11.03
C ILE A 1 8.94 -19.73 9.71
N ASN A 2 7.89 -20.15 8.99
CA ASN A 2 7.60 -19.64 7.65
C ASN A 2 6.86 -18.31 7.80
N VAL A 3 7.57 -17.19 7.68
CA VAL A 3 6.96 -15.86 7.82
C VAL A 3 6.25 -15.55 6.50
N SER A 4 4.94 -15.77 6.49
CA SER A 4 4.07 -15.38 5.39
C SER A 4 4.21 -13.87 5.17
N LYS A 5 4.68 -13.48 3.99
CA LYS A 5 4.86 -12.08 3.58
C LYS A 5 3.47 -11.46 3.52
N ARG A 6 3.17 -10.54 4.43
CA ARG A 6 1.93 -9.77 4.43
C ARG A 6 2.20 -8.44 3.73
N LEU A 7 1.54 -8.22 2.61
CA LEU A 7 1.51 -6.95 1.88
C LEU A 7 0.04 -6.61 1.67
N LEU A 8 -0.40 -5.38 1.98
CA LEU A 8 -0.96 -4.44 0.99
C LEU A 8 -1.70 -3.18 1.50
N VAL A 9 -1.81 -2.22 0.56
CA VAL A 9 -2.93 -1.29 0.28
C VAL A 9 -4.19 -2.04 -0.17
N GLN A 10 -5.19 -2.19 0.70
CA GLN A 10 -6.39 -3.03 0.53
C GLN A 10 -6.10 -4.47 0.01
N ILE A 11 -5.88 -5.37 0.97
CA ILE A 11 -5.87 -6.82 0.74
C ILE A 11 -7.32 -7.26 0.51
N GLN A 12 -7.69 -7.60 -0.73
CA GLN A 12 -8.86 -8.44 -0.95
C GLN A 12 -8.41 -9.90 -0.99
N CYS A 13 -9.02 -10.74 -0.16
CA CYS A 13 -8.92 -12.18 -0.29
C CYS A 13 -10.04 -12.60 -1.26
N ASN A 14 -9.71 -13.35 -2.32
CA ASN A 14 -10.71 -13.92 -3.22
C ASN A 14 -10.80 -15.44 -2.96
N PRO A 15 -11.64 -15.92 -2.03
CA PRO A 15 -11.85 -17.36 -1.86
C PRO A 15 -12.35 -17.95 -3.19
N PRO A 16 -11.77 -19.05 -3.70
CA PRO A 16 -11.04 -20.10 -2.96
C PRO A 16 -9.51 -19.94 -2.95
N GLN A 17 -8.96 -18.84 -3.46
CA GLN A 17 -7.53 -18.64 -3.57
C GLN A 17 -7.00 -17.91 -2.32
N ASN A 18 -6.03 -18.54 -1.65
CA ASN A 18 -5.40 -18.03 -0.44
C ASN A 18 -4.30 -16.99 -0.77
N ASN A 19 -4.54 -16.16 -1.79
CA ASN A 19 -3.57 -15.21 -2.34
C ASN A 19 -3.98 -13.78 -1.97
N THR A 20 -2.98 -12.97 -1.61
CA THR A 20 -3.13 -11.52 -1.43
C THR A 20 -2.66 -10.83 -2.71
N TYR A 21 -3.43 -9.87 -3.25
CA TYR A 21 -3.09 -9.15 -4.47
C TYR A 21 -3.27 -7.65 -4.31
N TRP A 22 -2.56 -6.86 -5.13
CA TRP A 22 -2.66 -5.42 -5.08
C TRP A 22 -3.87 -4.92 -5.87
N ASN A 23 -4.75 -4.13 -5.23
CA ASN A 23 -5.89 -3.51 -5.91
C ASN A 23 -5.67 -2.00 -6.07
N PHE A 24 -5.31 -1.60 -7.30
CA PHE A 24 -5.08 -0.20 -7.65
C PHE A 24 -6.25 0.45 -8.40
N THR A 25 -7.42 -0.21 -8.47
CA THR A 25 -8.61 0.27 -9.22
C THR A 25 -8.95 1.74 -8.97
N TYR A 26 -8.76 2.22 -7.75
CA TYR A 26 -9.07 3.61 -7.37
C TYR A 26 -7.88 4.57 -7.47
N MET A 27 -6.64 4.07 -7.33
CA MET A 27 -5.45 4.92 -7.34
C MET A 27 -4.93 5.18 -8.76
N ASP A 28 -4.99 4.19 -9.64
CA ASP A 28 -4.43 4.29 -10.99
C ASP A 28 -5.07 5.40 -11.82
N PRO A 29 -6.42 5.55 -11.88
CA PRO A 29 -7.03 6.64 -12.65
C PRO A 29 -6.63 8.02 -12.13
N MET A 30 -6.58 8.19 -10.80
CA MET A 30 -6.18 9.46 -10.18
C MET A 30 -4.72 9.81 -10.48
N LEU A 31 -3.83 8.80 -10.47
CA LEU A 31 -2.44 9.03 -10.82
C LEU A 31 -2.29 9.33 -12.32
N GLU A 32 -3.00 8.62 -13.19
CA GLU A 32 -3.02 8.88 -14.63
C GLU A 32 -3.47 10.32 -14.93
N ASP A 33 -4.59 10.76 -14.34
CA ASP A 33 -5.09 12.12 -14.45
C ASP A 33 -4.03 13.15 -14.01
N PHE A 34 -3.36 12.90 -12.87
CA PHE A 34 -2.27 13.75 -12.40
C PHE A 34 -1.09 13.81 -13.38
N LEU A 35 -0.66 12.66 -13.92
CA LEU A 35 0.46 12.59 -14.85
C LEU A 35 0.15 13.29 -16.18
N GLN A 36 -1.09 13.17 -16.68
CA GLN A 36 -1.55 13.85 -17.89
C GLN A 36 -1.66 15.38 -17.65
N ALA A 37 -2.27 15.79 -16.54
CA ALA A 37 -2.44 17.21 -16.21
C ALA A 37 -1.11 17.95 -15.95
N THR A 38 -0.06 17.22 -15.59
CA THR A 38 1.27 17.76 -15.29
C THR A 38 2.30 17.48 -16.39
N ASP A 39 1.83 17.22 -17.62
CA ASP A 39 2.75 16.94 -18.72
C ASP A 39 3.72 18.11 -18.98
N GLY A 40 4.97 17.78 -19.29
CA GLY A 40 6.06 18.76 -19.45
C GLY A 40 6.60 19.40 -18.15
N HIS A 41 6.09 19.04 -16.97
CA HIS A 41 6.54 19.57 -15.68
C HIS A 41 7.31 18.53 -14.84
N SER A 42 8.19 19.01 -13.96
CA SER A 42 8.80 18.18 -12.91
C SER A 42 7.76 17.80 -11.86
N ARG A 43 7.76 16.54 -11.42
CA ARG A 43 6.72 15.95 -10.56
C ARG A 43 7.35 15.29 -9.33
N ILE A 44 6.67 15.40 -8.20
CA ILE A 44 6.99 14.65 -6.97
C ILE A 44 5.69 13.97 -6.54
N ILE A 45 5.71 12.63 -6.44
CA ILE A 45 4.60 11.85 -5.89
C ILE A 45 4.91 11.58 -4.42
N SER A 46 4.02 12.01 -3.53
CA SER A 46 4.14 11.80 -2.08
C SER A 46 3.13 10.77 -1.63
N PHE A 47 3.62 9.66 -1.05
CA PHE A 47 2.79 8.61 -0.46
C PHE A 47 2.68 8.84 1.05
N SER A 48 1.54 9.36 1.49
CA SER A 48 1.36 9.90 2.85
C SER A 48 1.26 8.83 3.93
N THR A 49 0.54 7.74 3.65
CA THR A 49 0.16 6.78 4.70
C THR A 49 0.94 5.49 4.55
N GLN A 50 1.72 5.16 5.58
CA GLN A 50 2.42 3.89 5.67
C GLN A 50 1.43 2.79 6.08
N PRO A 51 1.54 1.57 5.54
CA PRO A 51 0.69 0.47 5.97
C PRO A 51 0.89 0.14 7.45
N THR A 52 -0.22 -0.09 8.15
CA THR A 52 -0.23 -0.25 9.60
C THR A 52 0.41 -1.55 10.09
N TRP A 53 0.47 -2.58 9.22
CA TRP A 53 1.19 -3.83 9.49
C TRP A 53 2.72 -3.68 9.56
N LEU A 54 3.27 -2.52 9.17
CA LEU A 54 4.68 -2.19 9.40
C LEU A 54 4.96 -1.80 10.86
N PHE A 55 3.92 -1.56 11.66
CA PHE A 55 4.04 -1.08 13.03
C PHE A 55 3.64 -2.15 14.04
N GLU A 56 4.24 -2.05 15.23
CA GLU A 56 3.78 -2.78 16.41
C GLU A 56 2.36 -2.30 16.77
N GLN A 57 1.47 -3.25 17.05
CA GLN A 57 0.09 -2.99 17.39
C GLN A 57 -0.34 -3.89 18.55
N ASP A 58 -0.87 -3.29 19.62
CA ASP A 58 -1.50 -4.03 20.71
C ASP A 58 -2.82 -4.68 20.24
N THR A 59 -3.57 -3.94 19.41
CA THR A 59 -4.84 -4.38 18.80
C THR A 59 -4.80 -4.09 17.30
N PRO A 60 -5.07 -5.08 16.43
CA PRO A 60 -5.17 -4.85 15.00
C PRO A 60 -6.25 -3.82 14.65
N HIS A 61 -5.92 -2.85 13.80
CA HIS A 61 -6.91 -1.92 13.25
C HIS A 61 -7.68 -2.60 12.10
N ILE A 62 -9.00 -2.53 12.14
CA ILE A 62 -9.88 -3.13 11.13
C ILE A 62 -10.39 -2.02 10.21
N TYR A 63 -9.99 -2.09 8.94
CA TYR A 63 -10.45 -1.16 7.92
C TYR A 63 -11.88 -1.48 7.47
N PRO A 64 -12.65 -0.48 7.03
CA PRO A 64 -13.94 -0.72 6.36
C PRO A 64 -13.77 -1.59 5.11
N ASP A 65 -14.73 -2.49 4.87
CA ASP A 65 -14.73 -3.31 3.65
C ASP A 65 -14.91 -2.45 2.38
N ASN A 66 -15.62 -1.32 2.50
CA ASN A 66 -15.79 -0.36 1.41
C ASN A 66 -14.62 0.62 1.37
N ALA A 67 -13.84 0.56 0.30
CA ALA A 67 -12.65 1.39 0.07
C ALA A 67 -12.93 2.90 0.00
N THR A 68 -14.17 3.32 -0.23
CA THR A 68 -14.54 4.74 -0.31
C THR A 68 -15.01 5.33 1.01
N TYR A 69 -15.13 4.51 2.06
CA TYR A 69 -15.55 4.99 3.38
C TYR A 69 -14.40 5.69 4.08
N VAL A 70 -14.73 6.80 4.74
CA VAL A 70 -13.77 7.50 5.59
C VAL A 70 -13.51 6.67 6.84
N ASP A 71 -12.24 6.50 7.15
CA ASP A 71 -11.77 5.91 8.39
C ASP A 71 -10.92 6.97 9.08
N TRP A 72 -11.38 7.51 10.20
CA TRP A 72 -10.61 8.48 11.00
C TRP A 72 -9.71 7.78 12.04
N GLY A 73 -9.91 6.48 12.27
CA GLY A 73 -9.15 5.67 13.23
C GLY A 73 -7.88 5.06 12.63
N TYR A 74 -7.66 5.17 11.32
CA TYR A 74 -6.50 4.61 10.64
C TYR A 74 -5.10 5.03 11.14
N PRO A 75 -4.89 6.21 11.81
CA PRO A 75 -3.57 6.54 12.32
C PRO A 75 -3.24 5.67 13.54
N VAL A 76 -2.57 4.54 13.28
CA VAL A 76 -2.17 3.57 14.31
C VAL A 76 -0.71 3.17 14.15
N GLY A 77 -0.06 2.90 15.29
CA GLY A 77 1.34 2.52 15.34
C GLY A 77 2.30 3.71 15.39
N THR A 78 3.30 3.63 16.26
CA THR A 78 4.36 4.64 16.40
C THR A 78 5.76 4.04 16.37
N LYS A 79 5.84 2.70 16.36
CA LYS A 79 7.09 1.93 16.36
C LYS A 79 7.01 0.85 15.29
N PHE A 80 8.05 0.74 14.47
CA PHE A 80 8.12 -0.29 13.43
C PHE A 80 8.35 -1.68 14.03
N VAL A 81 7.76 -2.70 13.41
CA VAL A 81 8.06 -4.12 13.70
C VAL A 81 9.49 -4.48 13.29
N ASP A 82 9.96 -3.88 12.20
CA ASP A 82 11.31 -4.03 11.66
C ASP A 82 12.14 -2.78 11.97
N ASP A 83 13.11 -2.91 12.86
CA ASP A 83 14.01 -1.83 13.29
C ASP A 83 15.07 -1.47 12.26
N THR A 84 15.30 -2.33 11.25
CA THR A 84 16.22 -2.06 10.13
C THR A 84 15.60 -1.19 9.05
N MET A 85 14.27 -0.98 9.10
CA MET A 85 13.47 -0.29 8.09
C MET A 85 13.47 -0.97 6.70
N GLN A 86 13.96 -2.20 6.59
CA GLN A 86 13.99 -2.94 5.32
C GLN A 86 12.58 -3.18 4.78
N ALA A 87 11.64 -3.58 5.63
CA ALA A 87 10.26 -3.83 5.22
C ALA A 87 9.57 -2.56 4.68
N LEU A 88 9.87 -1.40 5.28
CA LEU A 88 9.37 -0.10 4.83
C LEU A 88 9.98 0.28 3.46
N GLY A 89 11.29 0.09 3.31
CA GLY A 89 12.00 0.33 2.04
C GLY A 89 11.48 -0.56 0.92
N ASP A 90 11.31 -1.86 1.19
CA ASP A 90 10.77 -2.83 0.24
C ASP A 90 9.34 -2.46 -0.20
N TYR A 91 8.51 -1.98 0.74
CA TYR A 91 7.14 -1.53 0.44
C TYR A 91 7.15 -0.37 -0.56
N TYR A 92 7.90 0.70 -0.29
CA TYR A 92 7.96 1.85 -1.20
C TYR A 92 8.68 1.53 -2.51
N GLY A 93 9.70 0.69 -2.47
CA GLY A 93 10.38 0.20 -3.68
C GLY A 93 9.43 -0.53 -4.61
N ARG A 94 8.54 -1.38 -4.07
CA ARG A 94 7.49 -2.06 -4.85
C ARG A 94 6.49 -1.07 -5.42
N LEU A 95 6.01 -0.11 -4.63
CA LEU A 95 5.04 0.89 -5.07
C LEU A 95 5.59 1.79 -6.19
N PHE A 96 6.83 2.26 -6.05
CA PHE A 96 7.50 3.00 -7.11
C PHE A 96 7.66 2.17 -8.39
N ALA A 97 8.03 0.90 -8.22
CA ALA A 97 8.27 0.03 -9.33
C ALA A 97 6.95 -0.39 -10.04
N TRP A 98 5.80 -0.46 -9.34
CA TRP A 98 4.46 -0.62 -9.95
C TRP A 98 4.22 0.44 -11.03
N TYR A 99 4.43 1.71 -10.67
CA TYR A 99 4.16 2.85 -11.56
C TYR A 99 5.22 3.10 -12.63
N THR A 100 6.45 2.64 -12.42
CA THR A 100 7.54 2.88 -13.38
C THR A 100 7.85 1.69 -14.27
N ARG A 101 7.37 0.48 -13.93
CA ARG A 101 7.67 -0.76 -14.66
C ARG A 101 6.43 -1.52 -15.12
N ALA A 102 5.31 -0.82 -15.28
CA ALA A 102 4.05 -1.38 -15.80
C ALA A 102 3.48 -2.57 -15.00
N GLY A 103 3.44 -2.47 -13.66
CA GLY A 103 2.53 -3.29 -12.84
C GLY A 103 2.96 -4.71 -12.42
N PHE A 104 4.26 -5.04 -12.44
CA PHE A 104 4.88 -6.34 -12.06
C PHE A 104 4.18 -7.64 -12.50
N ILE A 105 4.86 -8.35 -13.38
CA ILE A 105 4.88 -9.82 -13.38
C ILE A 105 5.48 -10.27 -12.04
N ASP A 106 4.73 -11.04 -11.26
CA ASP A 106 5.19 -11.82 -10.09
C ASP A 106 5.72 -13.18 -10.56
#